data_AF-A0A822YCK9-F1
#
_entry.id   AF-A0A822YCK9-F1
#
_cell.length_a   1.000
_cell.length_b   1.000
_cell.length_c   1.000
_cell.angle_alpha   90.00
_cell.angle_beta   90.00
_cell.angle_gamma   90.00
#
_symmetry.space_group_name_H-M   'P 1'
#
loop_
_entity.id
_entity.type
_entity.pdbx_description
1 polymer ?
#
loop_
_entity_poly.entity_id
_entity_poly.type
_entity_poly.pdbx_seq_one_letter_code
_entity_poly.pdbx_strand_id
1 'polypeptide(L)'
;MLYDSTSHDHFTYTFAIKACSQLYSIQKGHEIHACVITSGHHSDVFIQNSLISFYADCGDIASARRIFNSIVNPEVVSWTSIISGLSKNGCEVEALKVFVSMDVRPNSMTLVSLLSACSQLRALHLGKAVHGLSLRNLTDCNVFVDNALLDMYVKCGSLDRARNLFGRMSKRDVVSWTTVIGGYAQRGRCQEAIKAFQAMVQGGEAQPNEATIVNVLSACSSLGALSSGQWVLSYINGRHGLTVDGHVGNALVNMYAKCGDMGMALQVFNGLSCKDLVSWSTMIAGMAMNGSAKQALQLFSLMLCHGIVPDGVTFIGLLSACSHSGLVDQGLAFFKAMNDVYGITPEIEHYACMVDMYGRAGLLDEAEALIRGMPVEPDGPIWGALLNACKIHGDDKRHERLWQCLLNTRGVSGGTYALLSNAYATSNRWTDGHNVRSIMRFMGLRKTPAYSRIEVDSLIHR
;
A
#
# COMPACT_ATOMS: atom_id res chain seq x y z
N MET A 1 -40.84 18.08 6.93
CA MET A 1 -40.68 18.54 5.54
C MET A 1 -41.36 17.66 4.49
N LEU A 2 -41.80 16.42 4.77
CA LEU A 2 -42.50 15.56 3.78
C LEU A 2 -44.04 15.46 3.98
N TYR A 3 -44.64 16.37 4.74
CA TYR A 3 -46.05 16.29 5.15
C TYR A 3 -46.98 17.29 4.43
N ASP A 4 -46.45 18.17 3.57
CA ASP A 4 -47.25 19.24 2.94
C ASP A 4 -47.11 19.20 1.42
N SER A 5 -48.19 18.83 0.72
CA SER A 5 -48.18 18.40 -0.69
C SER A 5 -47.97 19.52 -1.72
N THR A 6 -48.00 20.79 -1.32
CA THR A 6 -48.05 21.94 -2.25
C THR A 6 -46.72 22.70 -2.44
N SER A 7 -45.60 22.24 -1.86
CA SER A 7 -44.29 22.93 -1.93
C SER A 7 -43.15 22.13 -2.58
N HIS A 8 -43.44 20.95 -3.16
CA HIS A 8 -42.40 20.06 -3.67
C HIS A 8 -41.91 20.51 -5.05
N ASP A 9 -40.73 21.12 -5.08
CA ASP A 9 -39.99 21.44 -6.30
C ASP A 9 -38.72 20.56 -6.44
N HIS A 10 -38.04 20.70 -7.58
CA HIS A 10 -36.81 19.96 -7.85
C HIS A 10 -35.70 20.19 -6.81
N PHE A 11 -35.68 21.35 -6.15
CA PHE A 11 -34.75 21.65 -5.06
C PHE A 11 -35.02 20.75 -3.85
N THR A 12 -36.28 20.65 -3.42
CA THR A 12 -36.68 19.89 -2.24
C THR A 12 -36.26 18.42 -2.35
N TYR A 13 -36.58 17.77 -3.48
CA TYR A 13 -36.18 16.37 -3.70
C TYR A 13 -34.66 16.20 -3.83
N THR A 14 -34.00 17.08 -4.59
CA THR A 14 -32.54 17.03 -4.80
C THR A 14 -31.78 17.10 -3.47
N PHE A 15 -32.13 18.04 -2.59
CA PHE A 15 -31.46 18.16 -1.29
C PHE A 15 -31.79 17.00 -0.36
N ALA A 16 -33.03 16.52 -0.33
CA ALA A 16 -33.42 15.38 0.49
C ALA A 16 -32.69 14.10 0.07
N ILE A 17 -32.54 13.85 -1.23
CA ILE A 17 -31.79 12.71 -1.78
C ILE A 17 -30.29 12.84 -1.45
N LYS A 18 -29.70 14.03 -1.62
CA LYS A 18 -28.29 14.29 -1.25
C LYS A 18 -28.04 14.05 0.24
N ALA A 19 -28.96 14.46 1.11
CA ALA A 19 -28.88 14.18 2.54
C ALA A 19 -28.93 12.68 2.83
N CYS A 20 -29.77 11.92 2.11
CA CYS A 20 -29.83 10.47 2.25
C CYS A 20 -28.52 9.79 1.81
N SER A 21 -27.88 10.27 0.73
CA SER A 21 -26.55 9.81 0.31
C SER A 21 -25.50 10.05 1.40
N GLN A 22 -25.42 11.27 1.94
CA GLN A 22 -24.44 11.62 2.96
C GLN A 22 -24.63 10.88 4.29
N LEU A 23 -25.87 10.55 4.63
CA LEU A 23 -26.23 9.81 5.84
C LEU A 23 -26.29 8.29 5.63
N TYR A 24 -26.00 7.79 4.41
CA TYR A 24 -26.15 6.38 4.03
C TYR A 24 -27.53 5.80 4.39
N SER A 25 -28.59 6.64 4.32
CA SER A 25 -29.96 6.25 4.68
C SER A 25 -30.70 5.68 3.47
N ILE A 26 -30.36 4.44 3.12
CA ILE A 26 -30.87 3.75 1.91
C ILE A 26 -32.41 3.71 1.91
N GLN A 27 -33.01 3.29 3.02
CA GLN A 27 -34.46 3.15 3.14
C GLN A 27 -35.19 4.48 2.90
N LYS A 28 -34.67 5.57 3.49
CA LYS A 28 -35.29 6.89 3.32
C LYS A 28 -35.11 7.40 1.89
N GLY A 29 -33.97 7.14 1.26
CA GLY A 29 -33.75 7.45 -0.14
C GLY A 29 -34.72 6.70 -1.07
N HIS A 30 -35.03 5.44 -0.79
CA HIS A 30 -36.05 4.68 -1.52
C HIS A 30 -37.45 5.26 -1.36
N GLU A 31 -37.84 5.64 -0.14
CA GLU A 31 -39.13 6.30 0.11
C GLU A 31 -39.24 7.62 -0.66
N ILE A 32 -38.17 8.42 -0.66
CA ILE A 32 -38.15 9.69 -1.40
C ILE A 32 -38.21 9.44 -2.91
N HIS A 33 -37.48 8.44 -3.43
CA HIS A 33 -37.56 8.09 -4.85
C HIS A 33 -38.96 7.61 -5.25
N ALA A 34 -39.63 6.82 -4.41
CA ALA A 34 -41.02 6.45 -4.62
C ALA A 34 -41.93 7.70 -4.67
N CYS A 35 -41.74 8.65 -3.75
CA CYS A 35 -42.46 9.92 -3.76
C CYS A 35 -42.20 10.74 -5.04
N VAL A 36 -40.97 10.76 -5.56
CA VAL A 36 -40.63 11.43 -6.85
C VAL A 36 -41.44 10.81 -8.00
N ILE A 37 -41.57 9.49 -8.04
CA ILE A 37 -42.35 8.79 -9.06
C ILE A 37 -43.84 9.12 -8.91
N THR A 38 -44.41 8.96 -7.70
CA THR A 38 -45.85 9.16 -7.46
C THR A 38 -46.30 10.61 -7.58
N SER A 39 -45.39 11.57 -7.36
CA SER A 39 -45.66 13.01 -7.52
C SER A 39 -45.48 13.51 -8.96
N GLY A 40 -45.02 12.67 -9.89
CA GLY A 40 -44.84 13.04 -11.30
C GLY A 40 -43.53 13.76 -11.63
N HIS A 41 -42.59 13.91 -10.68
CA HIS A 41 -41.32 14.62 -10.89
C HIS A 41 -40.19 13.74 -11.44
N HIS A 42 -40.47 12.48 -11.81
CA HIS A 42 -39.47 11.49 -12.22
C HIS A 42 -38.70 11.82 -13.51
N SER A 43 -39.20 12.73 -14.34
CA SER A 43 -38.55 13.20 -15.57
C SER A 43 -37.65 14.42 -15.36
N ASP A 44 -37.56 14.95 -14.14
CA ASP A 44 -36.69 16.10 -13.83
C ASP A 44 -35.21 15.68 -13.78
N VAL A 45 -34.40 16.26 -14.66
CA VAL A 45 -32.98 15.90 -14.83
C VAL A 45 -32.15 16.19 -13.58
N PHE A 46 -32.46 17.23 -12.80
CA PHE A 46 -31.74 17.54 -11.56
C PHE A 46 -32.01 16.49 -10.47
N ILE A 47 -33.27 16.05 -10.37
CA ILE A 47 -33.65 14.96 -9.48
C ILE A 47 -33.02 13.64 -9.94
N GLN A 48 -33.09 13.32 -11.24
CA GLN A 48 -32.46 12.12 -11.82
C GLN A 48 -30.95 12.09 -11.56
N ASN A 49 -30.24 13.20 -11.76
CA ASN A 49 -28.80 13.30 -11.47
C ASN A 49 -28.48 13.06 -9.99
N SER A 50 -29.33 13.55 -9.10
CA SER A 50 -29.21 13.34 -7.65
C SER A 50 -29.49 11.89 -7.25
N LEU A 51 -30.46 11.24 -7.89
CA LEU A 51 -30.74 9.82 -7.70
C LEU A 51 -29.61 8.93 -8.22
N ILE A 52 -29.01 9.25 -9.38
CA ILE A 52 -27.84 8.53 -9.91
C ILE A 52 -26.71 8.55 -8.87
N SER A 53 -26.39 9.72 -8.32
CA SER A 53 -25.36 9.84 -7.28
C SER A 53 -25.74 9.06 -6.03
N PHE A 54 -26.99 9.17 -5.55
CA PHE A 54 -27.47 8.43 -4.37
C PHE A 54 -27.33 6.92 -4.53
N TYR A 55 -27.81 6.35 -5.63
CA TYR A 55 -27.72 4.90 -5.86
C TYR A 55 -26.27 4.44 -6.00
N ALA A 56 -25.43 5.22 -6.67
CA ALA A 56 -24.01 4.91 -6.76
C ALA A 56 -23.31 4.98 -5.39
N ASP A 57 -23.62 5.96 -4.55
CA ASP A 57 -23.05 6.06 -3.19
C ASP A 57 -23.53 4.89 -2.29
N CYS A 58 -24.70 4.32 -2.59
CA CYS A 58 -25.21 3.10 -1.93
C CYS A 58 -24.65 1.79 -2.51
N GLY A 59 -23.82 1.84 -3.56
CA GLY A 59 -23.30 0.67 -4.26
C GLY A 59 -24.28 0.00 -5.24
N ASP A 60 -25.50 0.52 -5.40
CA ASP A 60 -26.48 0.00 -6.37
C ASP A 60 -26.30 0.66 -7.75
N ILE A 61 -25.25 0.21 -8.43
CA ILE A 61 -24.90 0.68 -9.78
C ILE A 61 -25.97 0.31 -10.81
N ALA A 62 -26.73 -0.76 -10.59
CA ALA A 62 -27.80 -1.17 -11.50
C ALA A 62 -28.93 -0.14 -11.53
N SER A 63 -29.39 0.31 -10.36
CA SER A 63 -30.41 1.37 -10.26
C SER A 63 -29.89 2.71 -10.78
N ALA A 64 -28.66 3.09 -10.45
CA ALA A 64 -28.05 4.31 -10.99
C ALA A 64 -28.05 4.32 -12.53
N ARG A 65 -27.71 3.20 -13.17
CA ARG A 65 -27.73 3.05 -14.62
C ARG A 65 -29.13 3.09 -15.21
N ARG A 66 -30.11 2.46 -14.56
CA ARG A 66 -31.51 2.48 -15.01
C ARG A 66 -32.03 3.91 -15.08
N ILE A 67 -31.69 4.73 -14.09
CA ILE A 67 -32.06 6.15 -14.07
C ILE A 67 -31.31 6.90 -15.16
N PHE A 68 -30.01 6.71 -15.31
CA PHE A 68 -29.23 7.35 -16.37
C PHE A 68 -29.78 7.04 -17.77
N ASN A 69 -30.10 5.77 -18.05
CA ASN A 69 -30.66 5.34 -19.34
C ASN A 69 -32.08 5.87 -19.59
N SER A 70 -32.78 6.35 -18.56
CA SER A 70 -34.10 6.99 -18.72
C SER A 70 -34.03 8.47 -19.09
N ILE A 71 -32.84 9.08 -19.02
CA ILE A 71 -32.61 10.48 -19.39
C ILE A 71 -32.54 10.57 -20.91
N VAL A 72 -33.49 11.28 -21.53
CA VAL A 72 -33.57 11.41 -23.00
C VAL A 72 -32.40 12.21 -23.57
N ASN A 73 -32.03 13.32 -22.91
CA ASN A 73 -30.94 14.20 -23.32
C ASN A 73 -29.99 14.42 -22.13
N PRO A 74 -29.01 13.51 -21.91
CA PRO A 74 -28.11 13.62 -20.77
C PRO A 74 -27.17 14.81 -20.89
N GLU A 75 -27.13 15.67 -19.87
CA GLU A 75 -26.21 16.79 -19.79
C GLU A 75 -24.87 16.38 -19.17
N VAL A 76 -23.88 17.29 -19.17
CA VAL A 76 -22.55 17.05 -18.57
C VAL A 76 -22.64 16.55 -17.13
N VAL A 77 -23.62 17.02 -16.35
CA VAL A 77 -23.84 16.59 -14.97
C VAL A 77 -24.32 15.14 -14.93
N SER A 78 -25.24 14.74 -15.80
CA SER A 78 -25.75 13.36 -15.91
C SER A 78 -24.63 12.37 -16.21
N TRP A 79 -23.83 12.68 -17.24
CA TRP A 79 -22.65 11.88 -17.61
C TRP A 79 -21.63 11.82 -16.47
N THR A 80 -21.36 12.96 -15.83
CA THR A 80 -20.40 13.02 -14.72
C THR A 80 -20.87 12.20 -13.52
N SER A 81 -22.17 12.25 -13.18
CA SER A 81 -22.73 11.48 -12.06
C SER A 81 -22.57 9.98 -12.28
N ILE A 82 -22.89 9.46 -13.46
CA ILE A 82 -22.77 8.02 -13.74
C ILE A 82 -21.30 7.58 -13.83
N ILE A 83 -20.42 8.36 -14.49
CA ILE A 83 -18.99 8.05 -14.61
C ILE A 83 -18.31 8.05 -13.22
N SER A 84 -18.60 9.05 -12.39
CA SER A 84 -18.07 9.13 -11.03
C SER A 84 -18.57 7.98 -10.16
N GLY A 85 -19.87 7.67 -10.24
CA GLY A 85 -20.47 6.55 -9.53
C GLY A 85 -19.82 5.20 -9.88
N LEU A 86 -19.63 4.94 -11.18
CA LEU A 86 -18.94 3.73 -11.66
C LEU A 86 -17.49 3.66 -11.17
N SER A 87 -16.75 4.77 -11.26
CA SER A 87 -15.35 4.81 -10.83
C SER A 87 -15.18 4.59 -9.33
N LYS A 88 -16.09 5.08 -8.49
CA LYS A 88 -16.04 4.89 -7.02
C LYS A 88 -16.35 3.45 -6.60
N ASN A 89 -17.11 2.71 -7.40
CA ASN A 89 -17.58 1.35 -7.11
C ASN A 89 -16.78 0.26 -7.85
N GLY A 90 -15.52 0.54 -8.21
CA GLY A 90 -14.64 -0.46 -8.83
C GLY A 90 -15.08 -0.91 -10.24
N CYS A 91 -15.89 -0.11 -10.93
CA CYS A 91 -16.36 -0.37 -12.29
C CYS A 91 -15.58 0.49 -13.31
N GLU A 92 -14.25 0.54 -13.18
CA GLU A 92 -13.40 1.50 -13.90
C GLU A 92 -13.45 1.33 -15.42
N VAL A 93 -13.41 0.08 -15.90
CA VAL A 93 -13.50 -0.23 -17.33
C VAL A 93 -14.82 0.28 -17.91
N GLU A 94 -15.89 0.20 -17.14
CA GLU A 94 -17.20 0.65 -17.57
C GLU A 94 -17.33 2.17 -17.53
N ALA A 95 -16.79 2.83 -16.51
CA ALA A 95 -16.70 4.28 -16.45
C ALA A 95 -16.03 4.85 -17.71
N LEU A 96 -14.95 4.20 -18.18
CA LEU A 96 -14.27 4.57 -19.43
C LEU A 96 -15.14 4.32 -20.67
N LYS A 97 -15.91 3.22 -20.72
CA LYS A 97 -16.85 2.96 -21.84
C LYS A 97 -17.96 4.00 -21.91
N VAL A 98 -18.56 4.34 -20.78
CA VAL A 98 -19.61 5.38 -20.69
C VAL A 98 -19.06 6.74 -21.11
N PHE A 99 -17.82 7.06 -20.77
CA PHE A 99 -17.18 8.27 -21.25
C PHE A 99 -16.97 8.32 -22.76
N VAL A 100 -16.67 7.19 -23.42
CA VAL A 100 -16.55 7.16 -24.89
C VAL A 100 -17.88 7.50 -25.58
N SER A 101 -19.01 7.16 -24.97
CA SER A 101 -20.34 7.54 -25.47
C SER A 101 -20.76 8.98 -25.13
N MET A 102 -19.98 9.71 -24.33
CA MET A 102 -20.28 11.09 -23.96
C MET A 102 -20.10 12.01 -25.17
N ASP A 103 -21.16 12.73 -25.52
CA ASP A 103 -21.25 13.63 -26.68
C ASP A 103 -21.10 15.12 -26.31
N VAL A 104 -21.05 15.42 -25.02
CA VAL A 104 -20.84 16.77 -24.47
C VAL A 104 -19.43 16.94 -23.91
N ARG A 105 -18.96 18.20 -23.82
CA ARG A 105 -17.62 18.50 -23.30
C ARG A 105 -17.50 18.10 -21.81
N PRO A 106 -16.50 17.29 -21.42
CA PRO A 106 -16.30 16.91 -20.03
C PRO A 106 -15.85 18.09 -19.18
N ASN A 107 -16.29 18.11 -17.92
CA ASN A 107 -15.84 19.08 -16.92
C ASN A 107 -14.69 18.50 -16.06
N SER A 108 -14.19 19.28 -15.11
CA SER A 108 -13.11 18.86 -14.21
C SER A 108 -13.44 17.60 -13.43
N MET A 109 -14.68 17.44 -12.94
CA MET A 109 -15.12 16.27 -12.18
C MET A 109 -15.19 15.02 -13.05
N THR A 110 -15.60 15.14 -14.31
CA THR A 110 -15.52 14.05 -15.29
C THR A 110 -14.07 13.59 -15.43
N LEU A 111 -13.15 14.53 -15.67
CA LEU A 111 -11.73 14.23 -15.86
C LEU A 111 -11.08 13.58 -14.62
N VAL A 112 -11.38 14.10 -13.41
CA VAL A 112 -10.90 13.49 -12.14
C VAL A 112 -11.37 12.04 -12.02
N SER A 113 -12.63 11.76 -12.34
CA SER A 113 -13.18 10.39 -12.27
C SER A 113 -12.49 9.46 -13.28
N LEU A 114 -12.23 9.92 -14.50
CA LEU A 114 -11.51 9.14 -15.51
C LEU A 114 -10.04 8.89 -15.13
N LEU A 115 -9.39 9.88 -14.53
CA LEU A 115 -8.02 9.74 -14.06
C LEU A 115 -7.92 8.76 -12.90
N SER A 116 -8.88 8.79 -11.97
CA SER A 116 -9.01 7.79 -10.91
C SER A 116 -9.17 6.38 -11.48
N ALA A 117 -10.08 6.20 -12.45
CA ALA A 117 -10.26 4.93 -13.16
C ALA A 117 -8.96 4.44 -13.84
N CYS A 118 -8.26 5.34 -14.55
CA CYS A 118 -6.97 5.02 -15.18
C CYS A 118 -5.89 4.65 -14.15
N SER A 119 -5.91 5.31 -12.99
CA SER A 119 -4.98 5.09 -11.88
C SER A 119 -5.11 3.67 -11.31
N GLN A 120 -6.35 3.24 -11.04
CA GLN A 120 -6.62 1.89 -10.52
C GLN A 120 -6.31 0.80 -11.54
N LEU A 121 -6.65 1.01 -12.81
CA LEU A 121 -6.34 0.08 -13.89
C LEU A 121 -4.86 0.09 -14.30
N ARG A 122 -4.04 0.98 -13.75
CA ARG A 122 -2.65 1.26 -14.18
C ARG A 122 -2.55 1.54 -15.69
N ALA A 123 -3.58 2.15 -16.27
CA ALA A 123 -3.74 2.39 -17.70
C ALA A 123 -3.03 3.67 -18.16
N LEU A 124 -1.69 3.67 -18.14
CA LEU A 124 -0.86 4.86 -18.40
C LEU A 124 -1.16 5.55 -19.76
N HIS A 125 -1.46 4.77 -20.80
CA HIS A 125 -1.76 5.34 -22.13
C HIS A 125 -3.07 6.10 -22.15
N LEU A 126 -4.13 5.55 -21.52
CA LEU A 126 -5.42 6.22 -21.38
C LEU A 126 -5.30 7.45 -20.48
N GLY A 127 -4.59 7.34 -19.36
CA GLY A 127 -4.33 8.48 -18.47
C GLY A 127 -3.61 9.64 -19.18
N LYS A 128 -2.66 9.35 -20.08
CA LYS A 128 -2.02 10.36 -20.94
C LYS A 128 -3.00 10.99 -21.93
N ALA A 129 -3.92 10.21 -22.51
CA ALA A 129 -4.94 10.76 -23.39
C ALA A 129 -5.88 11.71 -22.64
N VAL A 130 -6.29 11.34 -21.42
CA VAL A 130 -7.12 12.19 -20.53
C VAL A 130 -6.35 13.46 -20.12
N HIS A 131 -5.05 13.37 -19.84
CA HIS A 131 -4.21 14.56 -19.61
C HIS A 131 -4.16 15.47 -20.86
N GLY A 132 -4.01 14.90 -22.06
CA GLY A 132 -4.08 15.68 -23.29
C GLY A 132 -5.43 16.37 -23.47
N LEU A 133 -6.51 15.70 -23.08
CA LEU A 133 -7.86 16.26 -23.09
C LEU A 133 -8.03 17.40 -22.08
N SER A 134 -7.48 17.26 -20.87
CA SER A 134 -7.55 18.32 -19.85
C SER A 134 -6.85 19.60 -20.31
N LEU A 135 -5.69 19.49 -20.97
CA LEU A 135 -4.94 20.62 -21.54
C LEU A 135 -5.69 21.35 -22.67
N ARG A 136 -6.56 20.66 -23.40
CA ARG A 136 -7.40 21.25 -24.46
C ARG A 136 -8.68 21.86 -23.92
N ASN A 137 -9.24 21.26 -22.87
CA ASN A 137 -10.58 21.57 -22.39
C ASN A 137 -10.62 22.47 -21.15
N LEU A 138 -9.52 22.67 -20.44
CA LEU A 138 -9.48 23.54 -19.27
C LEU A 138 -8.58 24.74 -19.58
N THR A 139 -9.11 25.94 -19.39
CA THR A 139 -8.39 27.21 -19.58
C THR A 139 -7.63 27.63 -18.33
N ASP A 140 -8.05 27.15 -17.15
CA ASP A 140 -7.50 27.52 -15.86
C ASP A 140 -6.78 26.34 -15.17
N CYS A 141 -5.79 26.68 -14.35
CA CYS A 141 -5.11 25.71 -13.48
C CYS A 141 -6.11 25.12 -12.48
N ASN A 142 -6.31 23.80 -12.49
CA ASN A 142 -7.22 23.12 -11.60
C ASN A 142 -6.48 22.12 -10.72
N VAL A 143 -6.23 22.50 -9.46
CA VAL A 143 -5.48 21.68 -8.49
C VAL A 143 -6.09 20.29 -8.28
N PHE A 144 -7.42 20.13 -8.41
CA PHE A 144 -8.07 18.82 -8.29
C PHE A 144 -7.73 17.90 -9.46
N VAL A 145 -7.71 18.43 -10.68
CA VAL A 145 -7.31 17.67 -11.88
C VAL A 145 -5.82 17.36 -11.85
N ASP A 146 -4.99 18.32 -11.44
CA ASP A 146 -3.54 18.12 -11.31
C ASP A 146 -3.21 17.05 -10.24
N ASN A 147 -3.90 17.07 -9.09
CA ASN A 147 -3.77 16.04 -8.07
C ASN A 147 -4.19 14.65 -8.57
N ALA A 148 -5.29 14.55 -9.34
CA ALA A 148 -5.71 13.30 -9.95
C ALA A 148 -4.70 12.79 -11.00
N LEU A 149 -4.09 13.70 -11.78
CA LEU A 149 -3.03 13.38 -12.72
C LEU A 149 -1.75 12.91 -12.01
N LEU A 150 -1.38 13.54 -10.89
CA LEU A 150 -0.25 13.11 -10.05
C LEU A 150 -0.46 11.68 -9.55
N ASP A 151 -1.62 11.39 -8.95
CA ASP A 151 -1.95 10.05 -8.45
C ASP A 151 -1.87 9.01 -9.59
N MET A 152 -2.49 9.31 -10.74
CA MET A 152 -2.46 8.45 -11.92
C MET A 152 -1.03 8.17 -12.39
N TYR A 153 -0.18 9.19 -12.54
CA TYR A 153 1.21 8.99 -12.96
C TYR A 153 2.03 8.21 -11.94
N VAL A 154 1.86 8.48 -10.63
CA VAL A 154 2.54 7.78 -9.55
C VAL A 154 2.17 6.29 -9.51
N LYS A 155 0.88 5.96 -9.53
CA LYS A 155 0.40 4.57 -9.50
C LYS A 155 0.73 3.82 -10.79
N CYS A 156 0.75 4.50 -11.94
CA CYS A 156 1.26 3.95 -13.20
C CYS A 156 2.81 3.85 -13.26
N GLY A 157 3.53 4.27 -12.22
CA GLY A 157 4.99 4.17 -12.14
C GLY A 157 5.77 5.20 -12.97
N SER A 158 5.09 6.20 -13.57
CA SER A 158 5.73 7.24 -14.38
C SER A 158 6.13 8.46 -13.53
N LEU A 159 7.05 8.24 -12.58
CA LEU A 159 7.45 9.26 -11.61
C LEU A 159 8.07 10.52 -12.23
N ASP A 160 8.78 10.39 -13.35
CA ASP A 160 9.38 11.57 -14.01
C ASP A 160 8.31 12.51 -14.58
N ARG A 161 7.19 11.94 -15.07
CA ARG A 161 6.04 12.73 -15.53
C ARG A 161 5.30 13.36 -14.36
N ALA A 162 5.12 12.61 -13.26
CA ALA A 162 4.56 13.17 -12.04
C ALA A 162 5.41 14.35 -11.52
N ARG A 163 6.74 14.21 -11.50
CA ARG A 163 7.66 15.27 -11.10
C ARG A 163 7.58 16.50 -12.00
N ASN A 164 7.53 16.29 -13.31
CA ASN A 164 7.41 17.40 -14.28
C ASN A 164 6.10 18.15 -14.09
N LEU A 165 4.98 17.42 -13.96
CA LEU A 165 3.67 18.00 -13.68
C LEU A 165 3.69 18.80 -12.36
N PHE A 166 4.18 18.19 -11.28
CA PHE A 166 4.29 18.85 -9.98
C PHE A 166 5.10 20.15 -10.03
N GLY A 167 6.20 20.16 -10.79
CA GLY A 167 7.02 21.35 -11.02
C GLY A 167 6.29 22.48 -11.76
N ARG A 168 5.31 22.15 -12.59
CA ARG A 168 4.51 23.11 -13.38
C ARG A 168 3.24 23.60 -12.68
N MET A 169 2.82 22.96 -11.59
CA MET A 169 1.65 23.40 -10.83
C MET A 169 1.88 24.79 -10.24
N SER A 170 0.93 25.70 -10.49
CA SER A 170 0.94 27.07 -9.96
C SER A 170 0.58 27.14 -8.48
N LYS A 171 -0.27 26.22 -8.00
CA LYS A 171 -0.65 26.05 -6.61
C LYS A 171 -0.58 24.58 -6.23
N ARG A 172 0.11 24.27 -5.14
CA ARG A 172 0.22 22.93 -4.57
C ARG A 172 -0.44 22.93 -3.20
N ASP A 173 -1.28 21.95 -2.95
CA ASP A 173 -1.90 21.75 -1.65
C ASP A 173 -1.29 20.53 -0.93
N VAL A 174 -1.79 20.24 0.26
CA VAL A 174 -1.34 19.09 1.05
C VAL A 174 -1.49 17.77 0.29
N VAL A 175 -2.49 17.66 -0.60
CA VAL A 175 -2.72 16.48 -1.42
C VAL A 175 -1.62 16.36 -2.48
N SER A 176 -1.30 17.43 -3.20
CA SER A 176 -0.21 17.45 -4.20
C SER A 176 1.12 16.96 -3.60
N TRP A 177 1.50 17.51 -2.44
CA TRP A 177 2.73 17.16 -1.75
C TRP A 177 2.70 15.72 -1.22
N THR A 178 1.60 15.31 -0.58
CA THR A 178 1.46 13.97 -0.02
C THR A 178 1.53 12.90 -1.11
N THR A 179 0.89 13.12 -2.26
CA THR A 179 0.94 12.20 -3.41
C THR A 179 2.35 12.02 -3.95
N VAL A 180 3.13 13.10 -4.07
CA VAL A 180 4.53 13.02 -4.54
C VAL A 180 5.45 12.36 -3.52
N ILE A 181 5.34 12.73 -2.24
CA ILE A 181 6.14 12.15 -1.15
C ILE A 181 5.85 10.64 -1.03
N GLY A 182 4.57 10.26 -0.97
CA GLY A 182 4.16 8.84 -0.95
C GLY A 182 4.57 8.09 -2.20
N GLY A 183 4.43 8.71 -3.38
CA GLY A 183 4.87 8.12 -4.65
C GLY A 183 6.36 7.83 -4.72
N TYR A 184 7.19 8.72 -4.19
CA TYR A 184 8.63 8.48 -4.06
C TYR A 184 8.94 7.39 -3.04
N ALA A 185 8.31 7.42 -1.86
CA ALA A 185 8.52 6.45 -0.80
C ALA A 185 8.19 5.02 -1.26
N GLN A 186 7.01 4.82 -1.85
CA GLN A 186 6.52 3.51 -2.32
C GLN A 186 7.35 2.91 -3.47
N ARG A 187 8.10 3.74 -4.20
CA ARG A 187 8.95 3.30 -5.32
C ARG A 187 10.43 3.23 -4.95
N GLY A 188 10.76 3.28 -3.65
CA GLY A 188 12.13 3.18 -3.15
C GLY A 188 13.00 4.42 -3.39
N ARG A 189 12.42 5.53 -3.86
CA ARG A 189 13.09 6.83 -4.02
C ARG A 189 13.04 7.62 -2.72
N CYS A 190 13.48 6.97 -1.64
CA CYS A 190 13.30 7.46 -0.27
C CYS A 190 13.97 8.80 -0.02
N GLN A 191 15.14 9.03 -0.63
CA GLN A 191 15.86 10.30 -0.48
C GLN A 191 15.08 11.47 -1.11
N GLU A 192 14.44 11.26 -2.26
CA GLU A 192 13.59 12.25 -2.90
C GLU A 192 12.30 12.51 -2.12
N ALA A 193 11.73 11.49 -1.48
CA ALA A 193 10.59 11.65 -0.57
C ALA A 193 10.94 12.58 0.61
N ILE A 194 12.09 12.35 1.25
CA ILE A 194 12.57 13.19 2.37
C ILE A 194 12.84 14.62 1.90
N LYS A 195 13.50 14.80 0.74
CA LYS A 195 13.77 16.13 0.16
C LYS A 195 12.47 16.87 -0.19
N ALA A 196 11.48 16.16 -0.73
CA ALA A 196 10.17 16.75 -1.03
C ALA A 196 9.44 17.19 0.26
N PHE A 197 9.50 16.38 1.32
CA PHE A 197 8.96 16.77 2.62
C PHE A 197 9.66 18.00 3.23
N GLN A 198 11.00 18.04 3.18
CA GLN A 198 11.76 19.22 3.62
C GLN A 198 11.39 20.47 2.83
N ALA A 199 11.24 20.36 1.50
CA ALA A 199 10.81 21.47 0.65
C ALA A 199 9.38 21.93 0.97
N MET A 200 8.45 21.01 1.25
CA MET A 200 7.09 21.33 1.70
C MET A 200 7.10 22.16 2.99
N VAL A 201 7.89 21.73 3.98
CA VAL A 201 7.99 22.41 5.29
C VAL A 201 8.68 23.77 5.16
N GLN A 202 9.78 23.86 4.41
CA GLN A 202 10.53 25.11 4.21
C GLN A 202 9.76 26.13 3.36
N GLY A 203 9.07 25.67 2.31
CA GLY A 203 8.30 26.53 1.42
C GLY A 203 7.02 27.06 2.06
N GLY A 204 6.44 26.33 3.01
CA GLY A 204 5.24 26.75 3.75
C GLY A 204 3.97 26.86 2.91
N GLU A 205 3.98 26.43 1.64
CA GLU A 205 2.84 26.46 0.71
C GLU A 205 1.66 25.62 1.22
N ALA A 206 1.96 24.50 1.89
CA ALA A 206 1.00 23.60 2.47
C ALA A 206 1.58 22.97 3.75
N GLN A 207 0.69 22.59 4.66
CA GLN A 207 1.08 21.96 5.91
C GLN A 207 0.96 20.43 5.81
N PRO A 208 2.01 19.67 6.19
CA PRO A 208 1.94 18.22 6.32
C PRO A 208 0.75 17.76 7.16
N ASN A 209 0.06 16.73 6.67
CA ASN A 209 -0.95 15.99 7.44
C ASN A 209 -0.40 14.62 7.89
N GLU A 210 -1.20 13.86 8.62
CA GLU A 210 -0.83 12.52 9.10
C GLU A 210 -0.32 11.61 7.97
N ALA A 211 -1.00 11.58 6.82
CA ALA A 211 -0.57 10.78 5.67
C ALA A 211 0.79 11.24 5.10
N THR A 212 1.06 12.55 5.08
CA THR A 212 2.39 13.07 4.71
C THR A 212 3.46 12.54 5.65
N ILE A 213 3.21 12.59 6.97
CA ILE A 213 4.14 12.16 8.02
C ILE A 213 4.43 10.66 7.92
N VAL A 214 3.40 9.83 7.79
CA VAL A 214 3.56 8.37 7.63
C VAL A 214 4.40 8.04 6.40
N ASN A 215 4.14 8.72 5.26
CA ASN A 215 4.89 8.50 4.03
C ASN A 215 6.37 8.86 4.17
N VAL A 216 6.71 10.01 4.78
CA VAL A 216 8.12 10.40 4.97
C VAL A 216 8.82 9.51 6.00
N LEU A 217 8.15 9.10 7.08
CA LEU A 217 8.72 8.17 8.05
C LEU A 217 8.99 6.79 7.43
N SER A 218 8.12 6.30 6.55
CA SER A 218 8.38 5.07 5.79
C SER A 218 9.62 5.19 4.89
N ALA A 219 9.85 6.37 4.31
CA ALA A 219 11.04 6.66 3.52
C ALA A 219 12.30 6.71 4.41
N CYS A 220 12.25 7.36 5.57
CA CYS A 220 13.34 7.37 6.54
C CYS A 220 13.71 5.95 6.99
N SER A 221 12.69 5.17 7.35
CA SER A 221 12.80 3.77 7.77
C SER A 221 13.46 2.90 6.69
N SER A 222 13.04 3.04 5.44
CA SER A 222 13.59 2.27 4.30
C SER A 222 15.01 2.70 3.92
N LEU A 223 15.38 3.95 4.22
CA LEU A 223 16.69 4.51 3.94
C LEU A 223 17.70 4.29 5.08
N GLY A 224 17.23 4.00 6.29
CA GLY A 224 18.04 4.03 7.51
C GLY A 224 18.42 5.46 7.92
N ALA A 225 17.60 6.46 7.59
CA ALA A 225 17.88 7.88 7.85
C ALA A 225 17.33 8.32 9.22
N LEU A 226 18.04 7.94 10.28
CA LEU A 226 17.70 8.26 11.67
C LEU A 226 17.61 9.77 11.92
N SER A 227 18.55 10.58 11.43
CA SER A 227 18.55 12.04 11.63
C SER A 227 17.31 12.70 11.02
N SER A 228 16.91 12.24 9.83
CA SER A 228 15.70 12.70 9.16
C SER A 228 14.45 12.29 9.93
N GLY A 229 14.42 11.08 10.49
CA GLY A 229 13.36 10.62 11.38
C GLY A 229 13.24 11.45 12.66
N GLN A 230 14.36 11.77 13.31
CA GLN A 230 14.41 12.64 14.50
C GLN A 230 13.95 14.08 14.19
N TRP A 231 14.29 14.59 13.01
CA TRP A 231 13.80 15.88 12.55
C TRP A 231 12.29 15.87 12.33
N VAL A 232 11.74 14.80 11.74
CA VAL A 232 10.28 14.63 11.59
C VAL A 232 9.59 14.58 12.97
N LEU A 233 10.15 13.86 13.95
CA LEU A 233 9.60 13.83 15.31
C LEU A 233 9.63 15.23 15.96
N SER A 234 10.74 15.95 15.83
CA SER A 234 10.86 17.34 16.30
C SER A 234 9.83 18.25 15.65
N TYR A 235 9.57 18.08 14.34
CA TYR A 235 8.54 18.81 13.62
C TYR A 235 7.13 18.51 14.17
N ILE A 236 6.80 17.24 14.44
CA ILE A 236 5.50 16.84 15.02
C ILE A 236 5.32 17.49 16.39
N ASN A 237 6.33 17.40 17.27
CA ASN A 237 6.25 17.94 18.63
C ASN A 237 6.06 19.46 18.68
N GLY A 238 6.53 20.19 17.66
CA GLY A 238 6.32 21.64 17.54
C GLY A 238 4.94 22.06 17.02
N ARG A 239 4.01 21.12 16.76
CA ARG A 239 2.75 21.38 16.04
C ARG A 239 1.54 20.86 16.81
N HIS A 240 0.65 21.76 17.22
CA HIS A 240 -0.56 21.43 17.98
C HIS A 240 -1.61 20.55 17.24
N GLY A 241 -1.43 20.29 15.94
CA GLY A 241 -2.38 19.54 15.10
C GLY A 241 -1.96 18.12 14.72
N LEU A 242 -0.79 17.64 15.16
CA LEU A 242 -0.33 16.27 14.91
C LEU A 242 -0.03 15.60 16.24
N THR A 243 -0.62 14.43 16.46
CA THR A 243 -0.39 13.63 17.66
C THR A 243 0.51 12.45 17.33
N VAL A 244 1.38 12.09 18.27
CA VAL A 244 2.20 10.87 18.20
C VAL A 244 1.34 9.71 18.70
N ASP A 245 0.34 9.34 17.90
CA ASP A 245 -0.58 8.24 18.18
C ASP A 245 -1.06 7.60 16.87
N GLY A 246 -1.82 6.50 16.97
CA GLY A 246 -2.38 5.80 15.81
C GLY A 246 -1.34 5.50 14.74
N HIS A 247 -1.60 5.94 13.50
CA HIS A 247 -0.70 5.65 12.38
C HIS A 247 0.64 6.40 12.47
N VAL A 248 0.65 7.64 13.00
CA VAL A 248 1.90 8.41 13.18
C VAL A 248 2.79 7.73 14.21
N GLY A 249 2.22 7.33 15.35
CA GLY A 249 2.93 6.63 16.41
C GLY A 249 3.54 5.31 15.92
N ASN A 250 2.74 4.50 15.23
CA ASN A 250 3.18 3.23 14.65
C ASN A 250 4.29 3.43 13.59
N ALA A 251 4.17 4.47 12.74
CA ALA A 251 5.19 4.81 11.76
C ALA A 251 6.52 5.24 12.40
N LEU A 252 6.48 5.98 13.52
CA LEU A 252 7.66 6.38 14.28
C LEU A 252 8.34 5.17 14.93
N VAL A 253 7.57 4.27 15.56
CA VAL A 253 8.09 3.02 16.14
C VAL A 253 8.81 2.20 15.06
N ASN A 254 8.17 1.97 13.92
CA ASN A 254 8.77 1.25 12.79
C ASN A 254 10.03 1.95 12.25
N MET A 255 10.02 3.29 12.17
CA MET A 255 11.16 4.07 11.70
C MET A 255 12.37 3.91 12.62
N TYR A 256 12.20 4.17 13.92
CA TYR A 256 13.30 4.03 14.89
C TYR A 256 13.81 2.60 14.99
N ALA A 257 12.90 1.60 15.00
CA ALA A 257 13.29 0.19 15.06
C ALA A 257 14.12 -0.24 13.84
N LYS A 258 13.74 0.18 12.63
CA LYS A 258 14.50 -0.14 11.40
C LYS A 258 15.78 0.67 11.24
N CYS A 259 15.88 1.84 11.86
CA CYS A 259 17.11 2.62 11.95
C CYS A 259 18.07 2.13 13.06
N GLY A 260 17.66 1.14 13.86
CA GLY A 260 18.49 0.55 14.93
C GLY A 260 18.42 1.26 16.28
N ASP A 261 17.65 2.34 16.40
CA ASP A 261 17.47 3.06 17.68
C ASP A 261 16.29 2.46 18.46
N MET A 262 16.54 1.28 19.02
CA MET A 262 15.52 0.52 19.76
C MET A 262 15.08 1.23 21.06
N GLY A 263 15.94 2.08 21.63
CA GLY A 263 15.63 2.89 22.80
C GLY A 263 14.53 3.91 22.52
N MET A 264 14.70 4.71 21.46
CA MET A 264 13.67 5.66 21.03
C MET A 264 12.40 4.96 20.53
N ALA A 265 12.52 3.83 19.82
CA ALA A 265 11.35 3.05 19.42
C ALA A 265 10.51 2.63 20.63
N LEU A 266 11.15 2.12 21.69
CA LEU A 266 10.46 1.71 22.92
C LEU A 266 9.86 2.91 23.67
N GLN A 267 10.56 4.05 23.69
CA GLN A 267 10.04 5.28 24.29
C GLN A 267 8.77 5.77 23.59
N VAL A 268 8.77 5.82 22.25
CA VAL A 268 7.59 6.20 21.47
C VAL A 268 6.45 5.21 21.71
N PHE A 269 6.72 3.92 21.64
CA PHE A 269 5.72 2.88 21.87
C PHE A 269 5.07 3.00 23.26
N ASN A 270 5.87 3.14 24.31
CA ASN A 270 5.37 3.31 25.67
C ASN A 270 4.51 4.57 25.81
N GLY A 271 4.87 5.65 25.11
CA GLY A 271 4.15 6.92 25.09
C GLY A 271 2.82 6.92 24.30
N LEU A 272 2.53 5.90 23.48
CA LEU A 272 1.25 5.80 22.77
C LEU A 272 0.09 5.67 23.75
N SER A 273 -0.97 6.47 23.58
CA SER A 273 -2.15 6.42 24.46
C SER A 273 -2.95 5.13 24.25
N CYS A 274 -3.08 4.71 22.99
CA CYS A 274 -3.76 3.49 22.60
C CYS A 274 -2.80 2.63 21.75
N LYS A 275 -2.39 1.47 22.27
CA LYS A 275 -1.55 0.52 21.53
C LYS A 275 -2.47 -0.48 20.83
N ASP A 276 -2.53 -0.41 19.51
CA ASP A 276 -3.29 -1.34 18.69
C ASP A 276 -2.44 -2.54 18.25
N LEU A 277 -3.05 -3.48 17.52
CA LEU A 277 -2.36 -4.65 16.95
C LEU A 277 -1.11 -4.24 16.14
N VAL A 278 -1.18 -3.13 15.41
CA VAL A 278 -0.06 -2.63 14.59
C VAL A 278 1.08 -2.12 15.48
N SER A 279 0.79 -1.42 16.58
CA SER A 279 1.81 -1.00 17.56
C SER A 279 2.60 -2.19 18.10
N TRP A 280 1.90 -3.22 18.56
CA TRP A 280 2.51 -4.41 19.17
C TRP A 280 3.31 -5.24 18.17
N SER A 281 2.71 -5.57 17.03
CA SER A 281 3.36 -6.37 15.97
C SER A 281 4.60 -5.66 15.42
N THR A 282 4.54 -4.34 15.19
CA THR A 282 5.68 -3.53 14.74
C THR A 282 6.82 -3.56 15.76
N MET A 283 6.50 -3.41 17.05
CA MET A 283 7.50 -3.43 18.12
C MET A 283 8.16 -4.82 18.25
N ILE A 284 7.37 -5.90 18.20
CA ILE A 284 7.87 -7.29 18.24
C ILE A 284 8.80 -7.55 17.05
N ALA A 285 8.39 -7.18 15.84
CA ALA A 285 9.22 -7.32 14.64
C ALA A 285 10.50 -6.46 14.72
N GLY A 286 10.40 -5.24 15.27
CA GLY A 286 11.54 -4.37 15.54
C GLY A 286 12.59 -5.01 16.45
N MET A 287 12.14 -5.60 17.58
CA MET A 287 13.02 -6.34 18.49
C MET A 287 13.68 -7.55 17.83
N ALA A 288 12.92 -8.29 17.00
CA ALA A 288 13.42 -9.43 16.24
C ALA A 288 14.53 -9.05 15.26
N MET A 289 14.36 -7.93 14.54
CA MET A 289 15.35 -7.41 13.58
C MET A 289 16.64 -6.94 14.26
N ASN A 290 16.55 -6.44 15.49
CA ASN A 290 17.69 -5.94 16.26
C ASN A 290 18.35 -7.00 17.17
N GLY A 291 17.99 -8.28 17.01
CA GLY A 291 18.59 -9.40 17.76
C GLY A 291 18.10 -9.55 19.21
N SER A 292 17.07 -8.81 19.61
CA SER A 292 16.51 -8.82 20.97
C SER A 292 15.38 -9.85 21.13
N ALA A 293 15.62 -11.11 20.72
CA ALA A 293 14.55 -12.12 20.67
C ALA A 293 13.83 -12.34 22.01
N LYS A 294 14.57 -12.38 23.13
CA LYS A 294 13.97 -12.53 24.46
C LYS A 294 12.96 -11.41 24.77
N GLN A 295 13.28 -10.17 24.40
CA GLN A 295 12.41 -9.02 24.59
C GLN A 295 11.19 -9.08 23.65
N ALA A 296 11.37 -9.55 22.41
CA ALA A 296 10.27 -9.78 21.48
C ALA A 296 9.23 -10.78 22.05
N LEU A 297 9.71 -11.89 22.63
CA LEU A 297 8.85 -12.89 23.26
C LEU A 297 8.16 -12.36 24.53
N GLN A 298 8.85 -11.56 25.34
CA GLN A 298 8.26 -10.90 26.51
C GLN A 298 7.15 -9.90 26.11
N LEU A 299 7.37 -9.14 25.03
CA LEU A 299 6.36 -8.22 24.50
C LEU A 299 5.14 -8.95 23.96
N PHE A 300 5.30 -10.13 23.36
CA PHE A 300 4.18 -10.96 22.96
C PHE A 300 3.36 -11.43 24.16
N SER A 301 3.99 -11.90 25.23
CA SER A 301 3.28 -12.23 26.46
C SER A 301 2.52 -11.02 27.02
N LEU A 302 3.13 -9.83 26.97
CA LEU A 302 2.49 -8.59 27.42
C LEU A 302 1.31 -8.18 26.52
N MET A 303 1.42 -8.36 25.20
CA MET A 303 0.35 -8.14 24.23
C MET A 303 -0.88 -8.99 24.55
N LEU A 304 -0.67 -10.27 24.89
CA LEU A 304 -1.75 -11.17 25.31
C LEU A 304 -2.39 -10.72 26.63
N CYS A 305 -1.60 -10.27 27.61
CA CYS A 305 -2.11 -9.73 28.87
C CYS A 305 -2.98 -8.46 28.67
N HIS A 306 -2.72 -7.69 27.61
CA HIS A 306 -3.54 -6.53 27.23
C HIS A 306 -4.79 -6.91 26.40
N GLY A 307 -5.02 -8.21 26.17
CA GLY A 307 -6.17 -8.69 25.40
C GLY A 307 -6.08 -8.42 23.90
N ILE A 308 -4.89 -8.10 23.37
CA ILE A 308 -4.70 -7.90 21.94
C ILE A 308 -4.46 -9.24 21.27
N VAL A 309 -5.35 -9.61 20.34
CA VAL A 309 -5.27 -10.87 19.59
C VAL A 309 -4.17 -10.77 18.53
N PRO A 310 -3.19 -11.69 18.50
CA PRO A 310 -2.13 -11.68 17.50
C PRO A 310 -2.64 -12.06 16.11
N ASP A 311 -1.95 -11.58 15.08
CA ASP A 311 -2.19 -11.86 13.68
C ASP A 311 -0.95 -12.50 13.02
N GLY A 312 -1.03 -12.80 11.72
CA GLY A 312 0.09 -13.37 10.97
C GLY A 312 1.35 -12.51 11.05
N VAL A 313 1.22 -11.18 11.00
CA VAL A 313 2.37 -10.26 11.11
C VAL A 313 3.08 -10.41 12.46
N THR A 314 2.31 -10.58 13.54
CA THR A 314 2.85 -10.85 14.87
C THR A 314 3.67 -12.14 14.89
N PHE A 315 3.15 -13.21 14.29
CA PHE A 315 3.85 -14.50 14.20
C PHE A 315 5.10 -14.44 13.32
N ILE A 316 5.10 -13.69 12.21
CA ILE A 316 6.31 -13.43 11.43
C ILE A 316 7.40 -12.81 12.32
N GLY A 317 7.04 -11.83 13.17
CA GLY A 317 7.97 -11.23 14.13
C GLY A 317 8.56 -12.24 15.12
N LEU A 318 7.72 -13.11 15.69
CA LEU A 318 8.15 -14.15 16.64
C LEU A 318 9.04 -15.21 15.99
N LEU A 319 8.65 -15.71 14.82
CA LEU A 319 9.42 -16.71 14.09
C LEU A 319 10.76 -16.14 13.63
N SER A 320 10.79 -14.88 13.19
CA SER A 320 12.05 -14.19 12.85
C SER A 320 12.96 -14.03 14.07
N ALA A 321 12.40 -13.67 15.24
CA ALA A 321 13.15 -13.59 16.49
C ALA A 321 13.77 -14.96 16.86
N CYS A 322 12.98 -16.03 16.74
CA CYS A 322 13.44 -17.39 17.00
C CYS A 322 14.52 -17.82 16.00
N SER A 323 14.36 -17.49 14.71
CA SER A 323 15.35 -17.77 13.66
C SER A 323 16.70 -17.12 13.96
N HIS A 324 16.69 -15.81 14.26
CA HIS A 324 17.91 -15.05 14.52
C HIS A 324 18.63 -15.47 15.80
N SER A 325 17.92 -16.04 16.77
CA SER A 325 18.48 -16.49 18.05
C SER A 325 18.68 -18.01 18.17
N GLY A 326 18.40 -18.77 17.10
CA GLY A 326 18.53 -20.23 17.10
C GLY A 326 17.55 -20.96 18.04
N LEU A 327 16.42 -20.35 18.38
CA LEU A 327 15.41 -20.92 19.29
C LEU A 327 14.44 -21.84 18.53
N VAL A 328 14.95 -22.91 17.93
CA VAL A 328 14.20 -23.79 17.01
C VAL A 328 12.93 -24.37 17.67
N ASP A 329 13.04 -24.89 18.89
CA ASP A 329 11.91 -25.51 19.59
C ASP A 329 10.78 -24.50 19.87
N GLN A 330 11.14 -23.28 20.27
CA GLN A 330 10.17 -22.21 20.52
C GLN A 330 9.53 -21.74 19.22
N GLY A 331 10.33 -21.59 18.15
CA GLY A 331 9.81 -21.25 16.83
C GLY A 331 8.81 -22.27 16.31
N LEU A 332 9.12 -23.57 16.45
CA LEU A 332 8.18 -24.65 16.12
C LEU A 332 6.92 -24.62 16.97
N ALA A 333 7.04 -24.33 18.27
CA ALA A 333 5.89 -24.19 19.16
C ALA A 333 4.97 -23.03 18.73
N PHE A 334 5.55 -21.86 18.40
CA PHE A 334 4.77 -20.73 17.87
C PHE A 334 4.12 -21.05 16.53
N PHE A 335 4.84 -21.69 15.61
CA PHE A 335 4.31 -22.06 14.30
C PHE A 335 3.09 -22.99 14.41
N LYS A 336 3.11 -23.96 15.34
CA LYS A 336 1.94 -24.82 15.63
C LYS A 336 0.81 -24.04 16.30
N ALA A 337 1.13 -23.26 17.34
CA ALA A 337 0.15 -22.49 18.08
C ALA A 337 -0.62 -21.50 17.19
N MET A 338 0.04 -20.92 16.18
CA MET A 338 -0.57 -20.03 15.19
C MET A 338 -1.85 -20.64 14.60
N ASN A 339 -1.81 -21.90 14.18
CA ASN A 339 -2.98 -22.61 13.66
C ASN A 339 -3.86 -23.17 14.79
N ASP A 340 -3.25 -23.89 15.74
CA ASP A 340 -3.99 -24.74 16.69
C ASP A 340 -4.69 -23.93 17.79
N VAL A 341 -4.14 -22.76 18.14
CA VAL A 341 -4.66 -21.91 19.24
C VAL A 341 -5.32 -20.65 18.68
N TYR A 342 -4.73 -20.02 17.67
CA TYR A 342 -5.20 -18.73 17.15
C TYR A 342 -6.02 -18.84 15.86
N GLY A 343 -6.09 -20.03 15.24
CA GLY A 343 -6.84 -20.24 14.00
C GLY A 343 -6.27 -19.49 12.80
N ILE A 344 -5.01 -19.06 12.85
CA ILE A 344 -4.35 -18.32 11.79
C ILE A 344 -3.68 -19.32 10.86
N THR A 345 -4.08 -19.33 9.60
CA THR A 345 -3.49 -20.21 8.59
C THR A 345 -2.09 -19.70 8.22
N PRO A 346 -1.04 -20.54 8.27
CA PRO A 346 0.30 -20.16 7.84
C PRO A 346 0.34 -19.74 6.36
N GLU A 347 0.78 -18.51 6.11
CA GLU A 347 1.08 -17.97 4.78
C GLU A 347 2.57 -18.16 4.42
N ILE A 348 2.93 -17.87 3.17
CA ILE A 348 4.26 -18.15 2.59
C ILE A 348 5.41 -17.53 3.40
N GLU A 349 5.18 -16.36 3.99
CA GLU A 349 6.13 -15.63 4.84
C GLU A 349 6.45 -16.40 6.13
N HIS A 350 5.47 -17.09 6.72
CA HIS A 350 5.66 -17.88 7.94
C HIS A 350 6.54 -19.10 7.64
N TYR A 351 6.30 -19.77 6.50
CA TYR A 351 7.14 -20.85 6.02
C TYR A 351 8.57 -20.37 5.73
N ALA A 352 8.73 -19.19 5.13
CA ALA A 352 10.05 -18.60 4.90
C ALA A 352 10.84 -18.41 6.20
N CYS A 353 10.20 -17.91 7.27
CA CYS A 353 10.84 -17.80 8.59
C CYS A 353 11.25 -19.16 9.17
N MET A 354 10.41 -20.19 9.00
CA MET A 354 10.71 -21.55 9.47
C MET A 354 11.85 -22.21 8.69
N VAL A 355 11.89 -22.04 7.37
CA VAL A 355 12.98 -22.55 6.52
C VAL A 355 14.30 -21.84 6.85
N ASP A 356 14.27 -20.52 7.07
CA ASP A 356 15.46 -19.77 7.53
C ASP A 356 15.92 -20.26 8.90
N MET A 357 15.00 -20.52 9.83
CA MET A 357 15.30 -21.02 11.18
C MET A 357 15.96 -22.41 11.15
N TYR A 358 15.34 -23.38 10.46
CA TYR A 358 15.92 -24.72 10.30
C TYR A 358 17.26 -24.64 9.56
N GLY A 359 17.32 -23.82 8.52
CA GLY A 359 18.50 -23.59 7.72
C GLY A 359 19.69 -23.09 8.53
N ARG A 360 19.50 -22.08 9.40
CA ARG A 360 20.54 -21.56 10.29
C ARG A 360 20.98 -22.54 11.37
N ALA A 361 20.09 -23.44 11.78
CA ALA A 361 20.36 -24.48 12.76
C ALA A 361 21.06 -25.71 12.15
N GLY A 362 21.25 -25.77 10.83
CA GLY A 362 21.82 -26.93 10.13
C GLY A 362 20.84 -28.09 9.91
N LEU A 363 19.56 -27.89 10.20
CA LEU A 363 18.48 -28.87 10.06
C LEU A 363 17.93 -28.87 8.62
N LEU A 364 18.81 -29.18 7.66
CA LEU A 364 18.52 -29.07 6.22
C LEU A 364 17.46 -30.09 5.73
N ASP A 365 17.43 -31.27 6.34
CA ASP A 365 16.43 -32.30 6.02
C ASP A 365 15.03 -31.86 6.46
N GLU A 366 14.92 -31.28 7.65
CA GLU A 366 13.68 -30.71 8.20
C GLU A 366 13.20 -29.51 7.38
N ALA A 367 14.12 -28.64 6.97
CA ALA A 367 13.82 -27.51 6.10
C ALA A 367 13.23 -27.98 4.75
N GLU A 368 13.84 -29.01 4.14
CA GLU A 368 13.36 -29.55 2.86
C GLU A 368 12.03 -30.31 3.03
N ALA A 369 11.85 -31.05 4.13
CA ALA A 369 10.60 -31.71 4.46
C ALA A 369 9.47 -30.70 4.65
N LEU A 370 9.74 -29.57 5.32
CA LEU A 370 8.77 -28.50 5.49
C LEU A 370 8.32 -27.93 4.14
N ILE A 371 9.26 -27.62 3.24
CA ILE A 371 8.97 -27.10 1.90
C ILE A 371 8.06 -28.06 1.10
N ARG A 372 8.33 -29.36 1.17
CA ARG A 372 7.51 -30.38 0.48
C ARG A 372 6.09 -30.50 1.06
N GLY A 373 5.91 -30.18 2.34
CA GLY A 373 4.63 -30.23 3.03
C GLY A 373 3.81 -28.94 2.94
N MET A 374 4.30 -27.90 2.24
CA MET A 374 3.60 -26.63 2.13
C MET A 374 2.31 -26.75 1.29
N PRO A 375 1.21 -26.08 1.67
CA PRO A 375 -0.01 -26.02 0.87
C PRO A 375 0.08 -25.03 -0.30
N VAL A 376 1.17 -24.27 -0.38
CA VAL A 376 1.42 -23.22 -1.39
C VAL A 376 2.76 -23.45 -2.09
N GLU A 377 2.87 -23.01 -3.35
CA GLU A 377 4.12 -23.12 -4.10
C GLU A 377 5.22 -22.25 -3.46
N PRO A 378 6.42 -22.80 -3.20
CA PRO A 378 7.52 -22.04 -2.61
C PRO A 378 8.04 -20.94 -3.53
N ASP A 379 8.30 -19.76 -2.97
CA ASP A 379 8.76 -18.59 -3.68
C ASP A 379 10.27 -18.34 -3.55
N GLY A 380 10.75 -17.25 -4.17
CA GLY A 380 12.17 -16.88 -4.19
C GLY A 380 12.83 -16.77 -2.81
N PRO A 381 12.21 -16.10 -1.81
CA PRO A 381 12.66 -16.07 -0.42
C PRO A 381 12.90 -17.44 0.22
N ILE A 382 11.96 -18.38 0.09
CA ILE A 382 12.10 -19.73 0.68
C ILE A 382 13.29 -20.47 0.08
N TRP A 383 13.40 -20.49 -1.25
CA TRP A 383 14.55 -21.10 -1.91
C TRP A 383 15.85 -20.39 -1.57
N GLY A 384 15.82 -19.06 -1.43
CA GLY A 384 16.95 -18.26 -1.00
C GLY A 384 17.44 -18.63 0.41
N ALA A 385 16.52 -18.84 1.36
CA ALA A 385 16.83 -19.27 2.71
C ALA A 385 17.48 -20.65 2.72
N LEU A 386 16.90 -21.64 2.01
CA LEU A 386 17.47 -22.98 1.93
C LEU A 386 18.84 -23.01 1.22
N LEU A 387 19.01 -22.23 0.13
CA LEU A 387 20.31 -22.08 -0.53
C LEU A 387 21.37 -21.48 0.38
N ASN A 388 21.00 -20.44 1.13
CA ASN A 388 21.91 -19.81 2.09
C ASN A 388 22.32 -20.80 3.18
N ALA A 389 21.37 -21.62 3.66
CA ALA A 389 21.65 -22.68 4.62
C ALA A 389 22.61 -23.75 4.06
N CYS A 390 22.36 -24.25 2.83
CA CYS A 390 23.25 -25.21 2.17
C CYS A 390 24.68 -24.65 2.03
N LYS A 391 24.80 -23.35 1.70
CA LYS A 391 26.09 -22.66 1.64
C LYS A 391 26.77 -22.57 3.01
N ILE A 392 26.05 -22.21 4.06
CA ILE A 392 26.59 -22.09 5.44
C ILE A 392 27.10 -23.44 5.93
N HIS A 393 26.38 -24.53 5.63
CA HIS A 393 26.68 -25.88 6.12
C HIS A 393 27.46 -26.76 5.13
N GLY A 394 27.81 -26.25 3.95
CA GLY A 394 28.63 -26.97 2.96
C GLY A 394 27.94 -28.16 2.28
N ASP A 395 26.61 -28.10 2.08
CA ASP A 395 25.84 -29.19 1.45
C ASP A 395 25.71 -29.04 -0.07
N ASP A 396 26.78 -29.44 -0.77
CA ASP A 396 26.86 -29.34 -2.22
C ASP A 396 25.88 -30.26 -2.96
N LYS A 397 25.39 -31.32 -2.32
CA LYS A 397 24.50 -32.32 -2.95
C LYS A 397 23.12 -31.74 -3.21
N ARG A 398 22.67 -30.78 -2.39
CA ARG A 398 21.36 -30.14 -2.53
C ARG A 398 21.32 -29.07 -3.62
N HIS A 399 22.46 -28.51 -4.02
CA HIS A 399 22.51 -27.43 -5.03
C HIS A 399 21.89 -27.84 -6.38
N GLU A 400 22.09 -29.08 -6.83
CA GLU A 400 21.55 -29.55 -8.12
C GLU A 400 20.02 -29.66 -8.12
N ARG A 401 19.45 -30.15 -7.01
CA ARG A 401 17.99 -30.21 -6.84
C ARG A 401 17.40 -28.80 -6.76
N LEU A 402 18.04 -27.90 -6.02
CA LEU A 402 17.62 -26.51 -5.90
C LEU A 402 17.65 -25.80 -7.26
N TRP A 403 18.65 -26.07 -8.09
CA TRP A 403 18.71 -25.54 -9.44
C TRP A 403 17.47 -25.88 -10.27
N GLN A 404 17.03 -27.15 -10.26
CA GLN A 404 15.84 -27.58 -10.97
C GLN A 404 14.56 -26.91 -10.42
N CYS A 405 14.44 -26.78 -9.09
CA CYS A 405 13.31 -26.09 -8.47
C CYS A 405 13.23 -24.61 -8.88
N LEU A 406 14.37 -23.90 -8.89
CA LEU A 406 14.40 -22.47 -9.25
C LEU A 406 13.97 -22.22 -10.70
N LEU A 407 14.40 -23.06 -11.64
CA LEU A 407 14.01 -22.94 -13.05
C LEU A 407 12.51 -23.09 -13.26
N ASN A 408 11.86 -23.93 -12.45
CA ASN A 408 10.43 -24.19 -12.51
C ASN A 408 9.60 -23.18 -11.70
N THR A 409 10.24 -22.40 -10.84
CA THR A 409 9.55 -21.41 -9.99
C THR A 409 9.45 -20.07 -10.71
N ARG A 410 8.23 -19.53 -10.84
CA ARG A 410 8.03 -18.20 -11.43
C ARG A 410 8.41 -17.09 -10.44
N GLY A 411 8.99 -16.00 -10.94
CA GLY A 411 9.25 -14.80 -10.13
C GLY A 411 10.45 -14.89 -9.18
N VAL A 412 11.32 -15.89 -9.34
CA VAL A 412 12.56 -15.99 -8.56
C VAL A 412 13.44 -14.76 -8.79
N SER A 413 13.89 -14.15 -7.69
CA SER A 413 14.72 -12.95 -7.74
C SER A 413 16.10 -13.21 -8.35
N GLY A 414 16.68 -12.21 -9.02
CA GLY A 414 18.08 -12.26 -9.45
C GLY A 414 19.06 -12.44 -8.29
N GLY A 415 18.68 -12.07 -7.06
CA GLY A 415 19.48 -12.32 -5.85
C GLY A 415 19.62 -13.80 -5.53
N THR A 416 18.53 -14.56 -5.62
CA THR A 416 18.49 -16.01 -5.36
C THR A 416 19.36 -16.78 -6.37
N TYR A 417 19.28 -16.44 -7.66
CA TYR A 417 20.17 -17.02 -8.68
C TYR A 417 21.64 -16.65 -8.46
N ALA A 418 21.93 -15.41 -8.06
CA ALA A 418 23.30 -15.01 -7.74
C ALA A 418 23.85 -15.77 -6.52
N LEU A 419 23.01 -16.06 -5.53
CA LEU A 419 23.34 -16.91 -4.37
C LEU A 419 23.73 -18.32 -4.81
N LEU A 420 22.93 -18.95 -5.67
CA LEU A 420 23.25 -20.27 -6.23
C LEU A 420 24.55 -20.26 -7.06
N SER A 421 24.74 -19.25 -7.93
CA SER A 421 25.98 -19.10 -8.70
C SER A 421 27.21 -19.00 -7.78
N ASN A 422 27.08 -18.26 -6.69
CA ASN A 422 28.15 -18.14 -5.69
C ASN A 422 28.37 -19.45 -4.92
N ALA A 423 27.30 -20.20 -4.62
CA ALA A 423 27.38 -21.50 -3.95
C ALA A 423 28.15 -22.51 -4.84
N TYR A 424 27.88 -22.57 -6.13
CA TYR A 424 28.66 -23.40 -7.06
C TYR A 424 30.13 -22.99 -7.12
N ALA A 425 30.43 -21.69 -7.09
CA ALA A 425 31.80 -21.21 -7.06
C ALA A 425 32.54 -21.63 -5.77
N THR A 426 31.88 -21.60 -4.60
CA THR A 426 32.47 -22.07 -3.34
C THR A 426 32.75 -23.58 -3.34
N SER A 427 31.98 -24.36 -4.09
CA SER A 427 32.17 -25.80 -4.29
C SER A 427 33.10 -26.14 -5.47
N ASN A 428 33.87 -25.17 -5.99
CA ASN A 428 34.75 -25.31 -7.17
C ASN A 428 34.04 -25.71 -8.50
N ARG A 429 32.72 -25.60 -8.57
CA ARG A 429 31.90 -25.87 -9.77
C ARG A 429 31.72 -24.61 -10.62
N TRP A 430 32.83 -24.04 -11.09
CA TRP A 430 32.85 -22.75 -11.80
C TRP A 430 31.99 -22.70 -13.08
N THR A 431 31.93 -23.82 -13.81
CA THR A 431 31.13 -23.97 -15.04
C THR A 431 29.64 -23.80 -14.75
N ASP A 432 29.15 -24.45 -13.70
CA ASP A 432 27.75 -24.40 -13.30
C ASP A 432 27.39 -23.01 -12.79
N GLY A 433 28.29 -22.40 -12.01
CA GLY A 433 28.17 -21.01 -11.60
C GLY A 433 28.06 -20.03 -12.79
N HIS A 434 28.78 -20.28 -13.88
CA HIS A 434 28.71 -19.48 -15.11
C HIS A 434 27.40 -19.72 -15.89
N ASN A 435 26.92 -20.96 -15.94
CA ASN A 435 25.64 -21.31 -16.56
C ASN A 435 24.47 -20.59 -15.89
N VAL A 436 24.44 -20.56 -14.55
CA VAL A 436 23.44 -19.82 -13.77
C VAL A 436 23.43 -18.33 -14.15
N ARG A 437 24.61 -17.69 -14.24
CA ARG A 437 24.69 -16.26 -14.61
C ARG A 437 24.28 -15.99 -16.06
N SER A 438 24.52 -16.93 -16.96
CA SER A 438 24.08 -16.82 -18.35
C SER A 438 22.55 -16.85 -18.45
N ILE A 439 21.90 -17.75 -17.71
CA ILE A 439 20.43 -17.82 -17.63
C ILE A 439 19.85 -16.55 -16.98
N MET A 440 20.46 -16.03 -15.92
CA MET A 440 20.05 -14.74 -15.35
C MET A 440 20.04 -13.62 -16.40
N ARG A 441 21.11 -13.52 -17.22
CA ARG A 441 21.20 -12.51 -18.28
C ARG A 441 20.14 -12.72 -19.36
N PHE A 442 19.89 -13.97 -19.76
CA PHE A 442 18.86 -14.32 -20.72
C PHE A 442 17.46 -13.92 -20.24
N MET A 443 17.17 -14.13 -18.95
CA MET A 443 15.91 -13.71 -18.31
C MET A 443 15.84 -12.19 -18.02
N GLY A 444 16.87 -11.41 -18.38
CA GLY A 444 16.95 -9.98 -18.05
C GLY A 444 17.11 -9.69 -16.55
N LEU A 445 17.39 -10.69 -15.74
CA LEU A 445 17.59 -10.56 -14.30
C LEU A 445 18.95 -9.94 -14.01
N ARG A 446 18.96 -8.90 -13.18
CA ARG A 446 20.20 -8.29 -12.67
C ARG A 446 20.33 -8.56 -11.19
N LYS A 447 21.54 -8.92 -10.75
CA LYS A 447 21.87 -8.89 -9.32
C LYS A 447 21.89 -7.43 -8.89
N THR A 448 20.91 -7.01 -8.11
CA THR A 448 21.02 -5.77 -7.34
C THR A 448 22.05 -6.00 -6.23
N PRO A 449 23.13 -5.21 -6.16
CA PRO A 449 24.06 -5.29 -5.04
C PRO A 449 23.29 -5.10 -3.74
N ALA A 450 23.38 -6.07 -2.82
CA ALA A 450 22.92 -5.86 -1.46
C ALA A 450 23.90 -4.91 -0.79
N TYR A 451 23.40 -3.83 -0.22
CA TYR A 451 24.16 -2.88 0.60
C TYR A 451 23.37 -2.64 1.87
N SER A 452 24.05 -2.48 2.99
CA SER A 452 23.44 -2.05 4.24
C SER A 452 23.65 -0.55 4.34
N ARG A 453 22.59 0.21 4.60
CA ARG A 453 22.74 1.65 4.82
C ARG A 453 22.82 1.90 6.31
N ILE A 454 23.91 2.54 6.73
CA ILE A 454 24.06 3.03 8.10
C ILE A 454 24.25 4.54 8.03
N GLU A 455 23.63 5.24 8.96
CA GLU A 455 23.90 6.65 9.15
C GLU A 455 25.00 6.81 10.21
N VAL A 456 26.09 7.48 9.83
CA VAL A 456 27.19 7.86 10.72
C VAL A 456 27.40 9.35 10.53
N ASP A 457 27.41 10.12 11.63
CA ASP A 457 27.60 11.58 11.62
C ASP A 457 26.66 12.33 10.66
N SER A 458 25.39 11.93 10.59
CA SER A 458 24.36 12.48 9.70
C SER A 458 24.61 12.25 8.19
N LEU A 459 25.52 11.35 7.85
CA LEU A 459 25.80 10.91 6.48
C LEU A 459 25.38 9.45 6.31
N ILE A 460 24.64 9.17 5.23
CA ILE A 460 24.21 7.81 4.90
C ILE A 460 25.33 7.13 4.12
N HIS A 461 25.94 6.11 4.73
CA HIS A 461 26.95 5.26 4.12
C HIS A 461 26.31 4.02 3.50
N ARG A 462 26.97 3.44 2.49
CA ARG A 462 26.54 2.22 1.80
C ARG A 462 27.50 1.07 2.08
#